data_AF-A0A939T1M2-F1
#
_entry.id   AF-A0A939T1M2-F1
#
_cell.length_a   1.000
_cell.length_b   1.000
_cell.length_c   1.000
_cell.angle_alpha   90.00
_cell.angle_beta   90.00
_cell.angle_gamma   90.00
#
_symmetry.space_group_name_H-M   'P 1'
#
loop_
_entity.id
_entity.type
_entity.pdbx_description
1 polymer ?
#
loop_
_entity_poly.entity_id
_entity_poly.type
_entity_poly.pdbx_seq_one_letter_code
_entity_poly.pdbx_strand_id
1 'polypeptide(L)'
;MTDYPVALAVEDFVPVALTATGIALLGGYADARLGARAGRLTRVAACSVGAGGLAKAGWKLIVALDGPDVRWLYHALFPLLAIGFTLLAQALWDRLPPYLSAGSLVAALAVSAVIADTWPAMVLTIAAVTVCAVRLLLLARGDRDRAGAWLFGIWLAGQYVLGPLAARPDQSVALQWIEQACNTLTQGAFAYAAWRLSRSPRSQTAKEAVTA
;
A
#
# COMPACT_ATOMS: atom_id res chain seq x y z
N MET A 1 23.87 -8.76 -17.68
CA MET A 1 22.42 -8.94 -17.81
C MET A 1 21.92 -9.40 -16.45
N THR A 2 21.03 -8.64 -15.82
CA THR A 2 20.39 -9.08 -14.57
C THR A 2 19.53 -10.30 -14.89
N ASP A 3 19.91 -11.46 -14.36
CA ASP A 3 19.08 -12.67 -14.36
C ASP A 3 17.82 -12.41 -13.53
N TYR A 4 16.86 -11.68 -14.09
CA TYR A 4 15.54 -11.48 -13.51
C TYR A 4 14.51 -12.30 -14.31
N PRO A 5 14.13 -13.48 -13.83
CA PRO A 5 13.22 -14.38 -14.54
C PRO A 5 11.87 -13.72 -14.82
N VAL A 6 11.32 -13.97 -16.01
CA VAL A 6 9.95 -13.55 -16.38
C VAL A 6 8.92 -14.01 -15.34
N ALA A 7 9.09 -15.22 -14.78
CA ALA A 7 8.22 -15.73 -13.72
C ALA A 7 8.20 -14.84 -12.46
N LEU A 8 9.36 -14.28 -12.07
CA LEU A 8 9.46 -13.36 -10.94
C LEU A 8 8.81 -12.02 -11.26
N ALA A 9 8.96 -11.52 -12.50
CA ALA A 9 8.29 -10.30 -12.94
C ALA A 9 6.77 -10.43 -12.97
N VAL A 10 6.25 -11.61 -13.32
CA VAL A 10 4.81 -11.90 -13.25
C VAL A 10 4.34 -11.99 -11.79
N GLU A 11 5.13 -12.59 -10.90
CA GLU A 11 4.79 -12.68 -9.47
C GLU A 11 4.63 -11.29 -8.82
N ASP A 12 5.39 -10.27 -9.24
CA ASP A 12 5.25 -8.90 -8.70
C ASP A 12 3.83 -8.31 -8.86
N PHE A 13 3.02 -8.81 -9.80
CA PHE A 13 1.63 -8.36 -9.96
C PHE A 13 0.71 -8.85 -8.83
N VAL A 14 1.05 -9.98 -8.19
CA VAL A 14 0.26 -10.58 -7.10
C VAL A 14 0.18 -9.68 -5.87
N PRO A 15 1.29 -9.24 -5.25
CA PRO A 15 1.24 -8.35 -4.08
C PRO A 15 0.61 -6.99 -4.43
N VAL A 16 0.75 -6.51 -5.67
CA VAL A 16 0.10 -5.29 -6.15
C VAL A 16 -1.42 -5.44 -6.15
N ALA A 17 -1.92 -6.52 -6.74
CA ALA A 17 -3.35 -6.81 -6.77
C ALA A 17 -3.93 -6.98 -5.35
N LEU A 18 -3.22 -7.68 -4.47
CA LEU A 18 -3.62 -7.87 -3.07
C LEU A 18 -3.70 -6.54 -2.33
N THR A 19 -2.68 -5.68 -2.45
CA THR A 19 -2.66 -4.37 -1.79
C THR A 19 -3.77 -3.46 -2.30
N ALA A 20 -3.91 -3.32 -3.62
CA ALA A 20 -4.94 -2.46 -4.21
C ALA A 20 -6.35 -2.94 -3.83
N THR A 21 -6.58 -4.25 -3.87
CA THR A 21 -7.86 -4.86 -3.46
C THR A 21 -8.13 -4.65 -1.98
N GLY A 22 -7.13 -4.86 -1.12
CA GLY A 22 -7.25 -4.63 0.32
C GLY A 22 -7.65 -3.18 0.64
N ILE A 23 -7.01 -2.19 0.01
CA ILE A 23 -7.39 -0.78 0.19
C ILE A 23 -8.81 -0.53 -0.36
N ALA A 24 -9.16 -1.07 -1.52
CA ALA A 24 -10.50 -0.90 -2.10
C ALA A 24 -11.61 -1.46 -1.19
N LEU A 25 -11.39 -2.61 -0.56
CA LEU A 25 -12.33 -3.22 0.40
C LEU A 25 -12.55 -2.35 1.64
N LEU A 26 -11.52 -1.61 2.08
CA LEU A 26 -11.66 -0.64 3.17
C LEU A 26 -12.54 0.56 2.81
N GLY A 27 -12.82 0.81 1.53
CA GLY A 27 -13.62 1.97 1.09
C GLY A 27 -15.03 1.99 1.69
N GLY A 28 -15.72 0.85 1.70
CA GLY A 28 -17.06 0.74 2.29
C GLY A 28 -17.04 0.83 3.82
N TYR A 29 -16.01 0.25 4.45
CA TYR A 29 -15.80 0.36 5.89
C TYR A 29 -15.54 1.82 6.31
N ALA A 30 -14.64 2.50 5.61
CA ALA A 30 -14.30 3.90 5.87
C ALA A 30 -15.51 4.83 5.67
N ASP A 31 -16.30 4.59 4.63
CA ASP A 31 -17.56 5.31 4.38
C ASP A 31 -18.52 5.17 5.56
N ALA A 32 -18.83 3.93 5.95
CA ALA A 32 -19.79 3.65 7.02
C ALA A 32 -19.29 4.09 8.41
N ARG A 33 -18.00 3.94 8.69
CA ARG A 33 -17.45 4.14 10.04
C ARG A 33 -16.89 5.53 10.30
N LEU A 34 -16.37 6.17 9.26
CA LEU A 34 -15.61 7.44 9.31
C LEU A 34 -16.21 8.52 8.40
N GLY A 35 -17.21 8.16 7.58
CA GLY A 35 -17.98 9.07 6.73
C GLY A 35 -17.56 9.07 5.25
N ALA A 36 -18.44 9.62 4.42
CA ALA A 36 -18.31 9.59 2.95
C ALA A 36 -17.02 10.19 2.39
N ARG A 37 -16.44 11.19 3.06
CA ARG A 37 -15.14 11.74 2.68
C ARG A 37 -14.03 10.70 2.84
N ALA A 38 -14.01 9.97 3.94
CA ALA A 38 -13.01 8.92 4.18
C ALA A 38 -13.13 7.81 3.13
N GLY A 39 -14.35 7.33 2.85
CA GLY A 39 -14.59 6.34 1.81
C GLY A 39 -14.11 6.77 0.41
N ARG A 40 -14.32 8.05 0.02
CA ARG A 40 -13.78 8.59 -1.24
C ARG A 40 -12.25 8.61 -1.26
N LEU A 41 -11.62 9.11 -0.19
CA LEU A 41 -10.15 9.17 -0.10
C LEU A 41 -9.53 7.77 -0.16
N THR A 42 -10.12 6.78 0.51
CA THR A 42 -9.69 5.38 0.46
C THR A 42 -9.77 4.79 -0.95
N ARG A 43 -10.82 5.09 -1.72
CA ARG A 43 -10.92 4.63 -3.12
C ARG A 43 -9.85 5.25 -4.02
N VAL A 44 -9.62 6.56 -3.89
CA VAL A 44 -8.53 7.23 -4.62
C VAL A 44 -7.17 6.65 -4.22
N ALA A 45 -6.96 6.37 -2.93
CA ALA A 45 -5.76 5.71 -2.45
C ALA A 45 -5.54 4.34 -3.10
N ALA A 46 -6.59 3.52 -3.23
CA ALA A 46 -6.50 2.21 -3.89
C ALA A 46 -6.06 2.36 -5.36
N CYS A 47 -6.62 3.32 -6.10
CA CYS A 47 -6.23 3.61 -7.47
C CYS A 47 -4.76 4.05 -7.57
N SER A 48 -4.33 4.99 -6.72
CA SER A 48 -2.95 5.49 -6.75
C SER A 48 -1.93 4.41 -6.38
N VAL A 49 -2.18 3.64 -5.30
CA VAL A 49 -1.29 2.54 -4.89
C VAL A 49 -1.24 1.45 -5.96
N GLY A 50 -2.39 1.07 -6.51
CA GLY A 50 -2.48 0.09 -7.59
C GLY A 50 -1.71 0.55 -8.84
N ALA A 51 -1.89 1.80 -9.27
CA ALA A 51 -1.17 2.36 -10.42
C ALA A 51 0.35 2.38 -10.20
N GLY A 52 0.82 2.76 -9.00
CA GLY A 52 2.25 2.74 -8.67
C GLY A 52 2.85 1.35 -8.71
N GLY A 53 2.15 0.38 -8.11
CA GLY A 53 2.57 -1.03 -8.13
C GLY A 53 2.60 -1.63 -9.54
N LEU A 54 1.54 -1.39 -10.32
CA LEU A 54 1.44 -1.86 -11.71
C LEU A 54 2.52 -1.24 -12.60
N ALA A 55 2.85 0.03 -12.40
CA ALA A 55 3.93 0.67 -13.14
C ALA A 55 5.27 -0.03 -12.88
N LYS A 56 5.59 -0.33 -11.61
CA LYS A 56 6.82 -1.02 -11.24
C LYS A 56 6.87 -2.46 -11.75
N ALA A 57 5.79 -3.22 -11.59
CA ALA A 57 5.70 -4.59 -12.07
C ALA A 57 5.78 -4.65 -13.60
N GLY A 58 5.11 -3.71 -14.29
CA GLY A 58 5.20 -3.53 -15.74
C GLY A 58 6.62 -3.23 -16.21
N TRP A 59 7.35 -2.33 -15.54
CA TRP A 59 8.77 -2.08 -15.84
C TRP A 59 9.61 -3.35 -15.70
N LYS A 60 9.46 -4.10 -14.60
CA LYS A 60 10.20 -5.36 -14.40
C LYS A 60 9.89 -6.39 -15.48
N LEU A 61 8.63 -6.49 -15.89
CA LEU A 61 8.21 -7.41 -16.95
C LEU A 61 8.82 -7.02 -18.31
N ILE A 62 8.83 -5.73 -18.66
CA ILE A 62 9.46 -5.25 -19.90
C ILE A 62 10.95 -5.61 -19.89
N VAL A 63 11.66 -5.34 -18.80
CA VAL A 63 13.10 -5.66 -18.67
C VAL A 63 13.36 -7.16 -18.72
N ALA A 64 12.51 -7.98 -18.08
CA ALA A 64 12.64 -9.44 -18.09
C ALA A 64 12.38 -10.08 -19.47
N LEU A 65 11.69 -9.35 -20.36
CA LEU A 65 11.44 -9.73 -21.75
C LEU A 65 12.49 -9.14 -22.72
N ASP A 66 13.65 -8.72 -22.21
CA ASP A 66 14.72 -8.04 -22.97
C ASP A 66 14.24 -6.74 -23.67
N GLY A 67 13.19 -6.11 -23.14
CA GLY A 67 12.66 -4.83 -23.60
C GLY A 67 13.47 -3.63 -23.12
N PRO A 68 13.11 -2.41 -23.55
CA PRO A 68 13.83 -1.19 -23.17
C PRO A 68 13.66 -0.85 -21.68
N ASP A 69 14.66 -0.20 -21.09
CA ASP A 69 14.58 0.38 -19.75
C ASP A 69 13.70 1.63 -19.73
N VAL A 70 12.39 1.43 -19.49
CA VAL A 70 11.40 2.50 -19.40
C VAL A 70 11.43 3.15 -18.01
N ARG A 71 12.43 4.00 -17.76
CA ARG A 71 12.73 4.57 -16.42
C ARG A 71 11.56 5.29 -15.75
N TRP A 72 10.66 5.92 -16.49
CA TRP A 72 9.53 6.61 -15.88
C TRP A 72 8.58 5.64 -15.17
N LEU A 73 8.42 4.40 -15.65
CA LEU A 73 7.65 3.36 -14.97
C LEU A 73 8.34 2.93 -13.66
N TYR A 74 9.67 2.80 -13.70
CA TYR A 74 10.48 2.51 -12.51
C TYR A 74 10.31 3.58 -11.42
N HIS A 75 10.38 4.86 -11.80
CA HIS A 75 10.32 5.99 -10.87
C HIS A 75 8.89 6.36 -10.44
N ALA A 76 7.86 5.88 -11.11
CA ALA A 76 6.46 6.17 -10.77
C ALA A 76 5.99 5.57 -9.44
N LEU A 77 6.66 4.51 -8.96
CA LEU A 77 6.25 3.76 -7.77
C LEU A 77 6.08 4.66 -6.54
N PHE A 78 7.16 5.25 -6.02
CA PHE A 78 7.11 5.97 -4.76
C PHE A 78 6.29 7.25 -4.78
N PRO A 79 6.27 8.08 -5.85
CA PRO A 79 5.34 9.18 -5.94
C PRO A 79 3.87 8.75 -5.81
N LEU A 80 3.48 7.68 -6.50
CA LEU A 80 2.11 7.18 -6.47
C LEU A 80 1.76 6.49 -5.14
N LEU A 81 2.69 5.74 -4.54
CA LEU A 81 2.53 5.19 -3.20
C LEU A 81 2.42 6.29 -2.14
N ALA A 82 3.24 7.34 -2.22
CA ALA A 82 3.20 8.48 -1.30
C ALA A 82 1.84 9.17 -1.37
N ILE A 83 1.33 9.46 -2.57
CA ILE A 83 -0.02 10.00 -2.76
C ILE A 83 -1.05 9.07 -2.14
N GLY A 84 -1.02 7.78 -2.51
CA GLY A 84 -2.03 6.82 -2.07
C GLY A 84 -2.07 6.63 -0.56
N PHE A 85 -0.93 6.34 0.07
CA PHE A 85 -0.87 6.10 1.50
C PHE A 85 -1.06 7.36 2.35
N THR A 86 -0.67 8.55 1.87
CA THR A 86 -1.00 9.81 2.57
C THR A 86 -2.50 10.07 2.54
N LEU A 87 -3.19 9.83 1.41
CA LEU A 87 -4.64 9.94 1.33
C LEU A 87 -5.34 8.90 2.22
N LEU A 88 -4.83 7.67 2.26
CA LEU A 88 -5.35 6.63 3.15
C LEU A 88 -5.15 7.01 4.62
N ALA A 89 -3.98 7.52 5.00
CA ALA A 89 -3.71 7.97 6.36
C ALA A 89 -4.68 9.10 6.77
N GLN A 90 -4.91 10.07 5.87
CA GLN A 90 -5.89 11.14 6.07
C GLN A 90 -7.32 10.60 6.20
N ALA A 91 -7.69 9.55 5.45
CA ALA A 91 -9.00 8.92 5.52
C ALA A 91 -9.22 8.21 6.87
N LEU A 92 -8.19 7.54 7.39
CA LEU A 92 -8.25 6.73 8.60
C LEU A 92 -8.08 7.55 9.89
N TRP A 93 -7.53 8.76 9.79
CA TRP A 93 -7.19 9.62 10.91
C TRP A 93 -7.83 11.01 10.77
N ASP A 94 -9.03 11.14 11.33
CA ASP A 94 -9.84 12.37 11.35
C ASP A 94 -9.15 13.57 12.02
N ARG A 95 -8.31 13.33 13.04
CA ARG A 95 -7.54 14.36 13.73
C ARG A 95 -6.31 14.87 12.97
N LEU A 96 -5.94 14.26 11.84
CA LEU A 96 -4.79 14.71 11.06
C LEU A 96 -5.24 15.94 10.25
N PRO A 97 -4.68 17.13 10.51
CA PRO A 97 -5.07 18.32 9.76
C PRO A 97 -4.75 18.14 8.27
N PRO A 98 -5.71 18.36 7.35
CA PRO A 98 -5.50 18.12 5.91
C PRO A 98 -4.32 18.89 5.31
N TYR A 99 -3.97 20.05 5.87
CA TYR A 99 -2.83 20.84 5.39
C TYR A 99 -1.47 20.21 5.76
N LEU A 100 -1.39 19.42 6.84
CA LEU A 100 -0.17 18.71 7.21
C LEU A 100 0.08 17.52 6.27
N SER A 101 -0.97 16.76 5.96
CA SER A 101 -0.86 15.65 5.00
C SER A 101 -0.59 16.16 3.59
N ALA A 102 -1.31 17.19 3.13
CA ALA A 102 -1.06 17.80 1.83
C ALA A 102 0.33 18.47 1.77
N GLY A 103 0.72 19.22 2.79
CA GLY A 103 2.00 19.92 2.86
C GLY A 103 3.19 18.96 2.87
N SER A 104 3.13 17.88 3.66
CA SER A 104 4.18 16.85 3.67
C SER A 104 4.29 16.11 2.33
N LEU A 105 3.17 15.82 1.68
CA LEU A 105 3.14 15.21 0.35
C LEU A 105 3.76 16.12 -0.71
N VAL A 106 3.32 17.38 -0.77
CA VAL A 106 3.87 18.36 -1.72
C VAL A 106 5.36 18.56 -1.48
N ALA A 107 5.79 18.69 -0.23
CA ALA A 107 7.21 18.82 0.11
C ALA A 107 8.02 17.60 -0.34
N ALA A 108 7.57 16.38 -0.04
CA ALA A 108 8.27 15.16 -0.41
C ALA A 108 8.38 15.00 -1.95
N LEU A 109 7.31 15.30 -2.68
CA LEU A 109 7.32 15.23 -4.15
C LEU A 109 8.18 16.33 -4.78
N ALA A 110 8.11 17.56 -4.25
CA ALA A 110 8.91 18.68 -4.73
C ALA A 110 10.42 18.42 -4.51
N VAL A 111 10.80 17.95 -3.31
CA VAL A 111 12.18 17.58 -3.02
C VAL A 111 12.62 16.44 -3.93
N SER A 112 11.80 15.41 -4.11
CA SER A 112 12.10 14.29 -5.02
C SER A 112 12.37 14.77 -6.45
N ALA A 113 11.57 15.71 -6.95
CA ALA A 113 11.74 16.30 -8.27
C ALA A 113 13.03 17.14 -8.38
N VAL A 114 13.33 17.96 -7.37
CA VAL A 114 14.53 18.83 -7.36
C VAL A 114 15.81 18.01 -7.35
N ILE A 115 15.86 16.91 -6.59
CA ILE A 115 17.06 16.07 -6.49
C ILE A 115 17.10 14.94 -7.54
N ALA A 116 16.06 14.83 -8.36
CA ALA A 116 15.86 13.74 -9.33
C ALA A 116 15.98 12.32 -8.73
N ASP A 117 15.49 12.15 -7.49
CA ASP A 117 15.48 10.87 -6.78
C ASP A 117 14.19 10.71 -5.97
N THR A 118 13.76 9.48 -5.75
CA THR A 118 12.47 9.13 -5.15
C THR A 118 12.56 8.84 -3.65
N TRP A 119 13.76 8.82 -3.05
CA TRP A 119 13.91 8.52 -1.62
C TRP A 119 13.09 9.43 -0.68
N PRO A 120 12.86 10.74 -0.94
CA PRO A 120 12.03 11.57 -0.06
C PRO A 120 10.56 11.10 -0.08
N ALA A 121 10.03 10.76 -1.26
CA ALA A 121 8.71 10.16 -1.40
C ALA A 121 8.64 8.75 -0.78
N MET A 122 9.72 7.96 -0.85
CA MET A 122 9.83 6.68 -0.16
C MET A 122 9.74 6.84 1.36
N VAL A 123 10.47 7.80 1.94
CA VAL A 123 10.44 8.07 3.38
C VAL A 123 9.03 8.47 3.84
N LEU A 124 8.36 9.35 3.10
CA LEU A 124 6.97 9.70 3.38
C LEU A 124 6.04 8.48 3.25
N THR A 125 6.25 7.65 2.23
CA THR A 125 5.48 6.41 2.04
C THR A 125 5.62 5.49 3.24
N ILE A 126 6.84 5.25 3.72
CA ILE A 126 7.10 4.42 4.90
C ILE A 126 6.35 4.97 6.11
N ALA A 127 6.45 6.29 6.37
CA ALA A 127 5.75 6.92 7.48
C ALA A 127 4.23 6.79 7.36
N ALA A 128 3.67 7.06 6.17
CA ALA A 128 2.24 6.99 5.92
C ALA A 128 1.69 5.56 6.03
N VAL A 129 2.41 4.56 5.50
CA VAL A 129 2.08 3.13 5.64
C VAL A 129 2.06 2.73 7.10
N THR A 130 3.05 3.15 7.89
CA THR A 130 3.10 2.86 9.33
C THR A 130 1.91 3.46 10.07
N VAL A 131 1.54 4.71 9.78
CA VAL A 131 0.34 5.34 10.33
C VAL A 131 -0.92 4.55 9.94
N CYS A 132 -1.05 4.17 8.68
CA CYS A 132 -2.17 3.36 8.20
C CYS A 132 -2.26 2.02 8.94
N ALA A 133 -1.15 1.29 9.04
CA ALA A 133 -1.09 -0.02 9.67
C ALA A 133 -1.44 0.03 11.16
N VAL A 134 -0.86 0.97 11.91
CA VAL A 134 -1.19 1.18 13.32
C VAL A 134 -2.66 1.55 13.46
N ARG A 135 -3.18 2.43 12.61
CA ARG A 135 -4.57 2.88 12.70
C ARG A 135 -5.56 1.76 12.37
N LEU A 136 -5.30 0.96 11.33
CA LEU A 136 -6.11 -0.20 10.97
C LEU A 136 -6.08 -1.28 12.05
N LEU A 137 -4.92 -1.53 12.66
CA LEU A 137 -4.80 -2.41 13.82
C LEU A 137 -5.69 -1.94 14.98
N LEU A 138 -5.64 -0.65 15.31
CA LEU A 138 -6.46 -0.06 16.38
C LEU A 138 -7.97 -0.11 16.04
N LEU A 139 -8.35 0.12 14.79
CA LEU A 139 -9.73 0.02 14.32
C LEU A 139 -10.23 -1.42 14.43
N ALA A 140 -9.45 -2.40 13.99
CA ALA A 140 -9.79 -3.82 14.14
C ALA A 140 -9.94 -4.22 15.62
N ARG A 141 -9.07 -3.74 16.51
CA ARG A 141 -9.23 -3.93 17.96
C ARG A 141 -10.51 -3.28 18.50
N GLY A 142 -10.82 -2.07 18.06
CA GLY A 142 -12.05 -1.36 18.41
C GLY A 142 -13.31 -2.10 17.99
N ASP A 143 -13.25 -2.82 16.87
CA ASP A 143 -14.30 -3.68 16.34
C ASP A 143 -14.27 -5.11 16.90
N ARG A 144 -13.40 -5.37 17.89
CA ARG A 144 -13.18 -6.69 18.52
C ARG A 144 -12.70 -7.77 17.54
N ASP A 145 -12.23 -7.40 16.35
CA ASP A 145 -11.59 -8.32 15.40
C ASP A 145 -10.11 -8.54 15.77
N ARG A 146 -9.87 -9.40 16.76
CA ARG A 146 -8.51 -9.72 17.24
C ARG A 146 -7.62 -10.29 16.14
N ALA A 147 -8.18 -11.13 15.27
CA ALA A 147 -7.41 -11.73 14.19
C ALA A 147 -7.09 -10.70 13.10
N GLY A 148 -8.02 -9.81 12.74
CA GLY A 148 -7.73 -8.67 11.86
C GLY A 148 -6.63 -7.78 12.41
N ALA A 149 -6.64 -7.48 13.71
CA ALA A 149 -5.59 -6.70 14.36
C ALA A 149 -4.21 -7.38 14.27
N TRP A 150 -4.15 -8.70 14.48
CA TRP A 150 -2.90 -9.47 14.31
C TRP A 150 -2.40 -9.45 12.87
N LEU A 151 -3.29 -9.63 11.89
CA LEU A 151 -2.94 -9.61 10.47
C LEU A 151 -2.43 -8.24 10.03
N PHE A 152 -3.00 -7.13 10.51
CA PHE A 152 -2.43 -5.80 10.28
C PHE A 152 -1.07 -5.61 10.97
N GLY A 153 -0.85 -6.24 12.13
CA GLY A 153 0.46 -6.28 12.78
C GLY A 153 1.51 -7.05 11.97
N ILE A 154 1.13 -8.20 11.41
CA ILE A 154 1.98 -8.99 10.50
C ILE A 154 2.29 -8.18 9.24
N TRP A 155 1.28 -7.51 8.67
CA TRP A 155 1.47 -6.63 7.52
C TRP A 155 2.50 -5.55 7.82
N LEU A 156 2.38 -4.84 8.95
CA LEU A 156 3.33 -3.82 9.38
C LEU A 156 4.75 -4.37 9.52
N ALA A 157 4.91 -5.50 10.20
CA ALA A 157 6.21 -6.15 10.37
C ALA A 157 6.81 -6.53 9.00
N GLY A 158 6.00 -7.08 8.10
CA GLY A 158 6.41 -7.43 6.74
C GLY A 158 6.94 -6.22 5.96
N GLN A 159 6.31 -5.05 6.05
CA GLN A 159 6.80 -3.84 5.36
C GLN A 159 8.22 -3.45 5.79
N TYR A 160 8.54 -3.60 7.08
CA TYR A 160 9.88 -3.32 7.60
C TYR A 160 10.91 -4.41 7.28
N VAL A 161 10.47 -5.64 7.01
CA VAL A 161 11.36 -6.74 6.58
C VAL A 161 11.70 -6.65 5.10
N LEU A 162 10.74 -6.26 4.26
CA LEU A 162 10.91 -6.23 2.80
C LEU A 162 11.97 -5.22 2.34
N GLY A 163 12.03 -4.03 2.97
CA GLY A 163 13.02 -3.00 2.59
C GLY A 163 14.47 -3.49 2.68
N PRO A 164 14.94 -3.96 3.84
CA PRO A 164 16.28 -4.55 3.99
C PRO A 164 16.52 -5.78 3.12
N LEU A 165 15.48 -6.59 2.85
CA LEU A 165 15.61 -7.77 1.99
C LEU A 165 15.87 -7.37 0.53
N ALA A 166 15.17 -6.37 0.03
CA ALA A 166 15.34 -5.82 -1.32
C ALA A 166 16.65 -5.04 -1.50
N ALA A 167 17.18 -4.44 -0.42
CA ALA A 167 18.39 -3.62 -0.46
C ALA A 167 19.71 -4.40 -0.48
N ARG A 168 19.67 -5.74 -0.49
CA ARG A 168 20.89 -6.56 -0.50
C ARG A 168 21.65 -6.44 -1.83
N PRO A 169 22.99 -6.34 -1.80
CA PRO A 169 23.81 -6.21 -3.01
C PRO A 169 23.80 -7.48 -3.87
N ASP A 170 23.75 -8.67 -3.25
CA ASP A 170 23.70 -9.96 -3.94
C ASP A 170 22.27 -10.52 -3.97
N GLN A 171 21.56 -10.30 -5.07
CA GLN A 171 20.19 -10.79 -5.28
C GLN A 171 20.19 -12.04 -6.17
N SER A 172 20.51 -13.20 -5.58
CA SER A 172 20.32 -14.48 -6.27
C SER A 172 18.84 -14.72 -6.58
N VAL A 173 18.54 -15.50 -7.63
CA VAL A 173 17.16 -15.85 -8.00
C VAL A 173 16.38 -16.46 -6.82
N ALA A 174 17.04 -17.29 -6.01
CA ALA A 174 16.43 -17.87 -4.81
C ALA A 174 16.06 -16.79 -3.77
N LEU A 175 16.92 -15.79 -3.55
CA LEU A 175 16.64 -14.69 -2.62
C LEU A 175 15.50 -13.80 -3.13
N GLN A 176 15.45 -13.54 -4.44
CA GLN A 176 14.35 -12.79 -5.06
C GLN A 176 13.01 -13.53 -4.90
N TRP A 177 12.98 -14.86 -5.02
CA TRP A 177 11.78 -15.65 -4.73
C TRP A 177 11.36 -15.58 -3.27
N ILE A 178 12.33 -15.60 -2.33
CA ILE A 178 12.03 -15.40 -0.91
C ILE A 178 11.43 -14.01 -0.68
N GLU A 179 11.99 -12.97 -1.29
CA GLU A 179 11.45 -11.61 -1.21
C GLU A 179 10.01 -11.53 -1.73
N GLN A 180 9.74 -12.10 -2.91
CA GLN A 180 8.40 -12.10 -3.49
C GLN A 180 7.41 -12.91 -2.66
N ALA A 181 7.79 -14.08 -2.15
CA ALA A 181 6.95 -14.88 -1.27
C ALA A 181 6.63 -14.12 0.02
N CYS A 182 7.62 -13.47 0.64
CA CYS A 182 7.41 -12.61 1.81
C CYS A 182 6.45 -11.44 1.48
N ASN A 183 6.58 -10.84 0.31
CA ASN A 183 5.72 -9.73 -0.12
C ASN A 183 4.27 -10.22 -0.33
N THR A 184 4.08 -11.30 -1.09
CA THR A 184 2.77 -11.92 -1.33
C THR A 184 2.07 -12.31 -0.02
N LEU A 185 2.78 -12.92 0.92
CA LEU A 185 2.22 -13.26 2.24
C LEU A 185 1.85 -12.01 3.06
N THR A 186 2.71 -11.00 3.05
CA THR A 186 2.50 -9.73 3.77
C THR A 186 1.28 -8.99 3.22
N GLN A 187 1.17 -8.84 1.90
CA GLN A 187 0.02 -8.17 1.28
C GLN A 187 -1.24 -9.03 1.33
N GLY A 188 -1.11 -10.36 1.31
CA GLY A 188 -2.21 -11.29 1.52
C GLY A 188 -2.82 -11.15 2.91
N ALA A 189 -1.98 -11.06 3.95
CA ALA A 189 -2.42 -10.80 5.32
C ALA A 189 -3.20 -9.47 5.42
N PHE A 190 -2.69 -8.40 4.78
CA PHE A 190 -3.38 -7.12 4.70
C PHE A 190 -4.73 -7.21 3.99
N ALA A 191 -4.77 -7.79 2.80
CA ALA A 191 -5.99 -7.92 2.01
C ALA A 191 -7.07 -8.70 2.78
N TYR A 192 -6.67 -9.80 3.43
CA TYR A 192 -7.58 -10.59 4.25
C TYR A 192 -8.06 -9.84 5.49
N ALA A 193 -7.18 -9.10 6.19
CA ALA A 193 -7.57 -8.25 7.31
C ALA A 193 -8.56 -7.15 6.89
N ALA A 194 -8.31 -6.49 5.75
CA ALA A 194 -9.18 -5.49 5.18
C ALA A 194 -10.56 -6.07 4.82
N TRP A 195 -10.60 -7.25 4.22
CA TRP A 195 -11.85 -7.97 3.96
C TRP A 195 -12.63 -8.25 5.24
N ARG A 196 -11.97 -8.76 6.29
CA ARG A 196 -12.62 -9.02 7.59
C ARG A 196 -13.21 -7.74 8.18
N LEU A 197 -12.43 -6.66 8.18
CA LEU A 197 -12.87 -5.38 8.73
C LEU A 197 -14.07 -4.81 7.95
N SER A 198 -14.08 -4.97 6.62
CA SER A 198 -15.21 -4.58 5.76
C SER A 198 -16.51 -5.34 6.03
N ARG A 199 -16.41 -6.51 6.67
CA ARG A 199 -17.56 -7.36 7.05
C ARG A 199 -17.91 -7.29 8.53
N SER A 200 -17.26 -6.43 9.30
CA SER A 200 -17.57 -6.23 10.73
C SER A 200 -19.06 -5.87 10.91
N PRO A 201 -19.77 -6.45 11.90
CA PRO A 201 -21.19 -6.13 12.17
C PRO A 201 -21.42 -4.63 12.32
N ARG A 202 -20.46 -3.91 12.90
CA ARG A 202 -20.52 -2.44 13.05
C ARG A 202 -20.52 -1.70 11.71
N SER A 203 -19.81 -2.24 10.71
CA SER A 203 -19.83 -1.71 9.34
C SER A 203 -21.17 -1.97 8.65
N GLN A 204 -21.82 -3.09 8.97
CA GLN A 204 -23.12 -3.46 8.39
C GLN A 204 -24.25 -2.63 8.98
N THR A 205 -24.30 -2.49 10.31
CA THR A 205 -25.31 -1.67 11.00
C THR A 205 -25.23 -0.20 10.59
N ALA A 206 -24.02 0.35 10.43
CA ALA A 206 -23.85 1.71 9.96
C ALA A 206 -24.32 1.90 8.51
N LYS A 207 -24.19 0.87 7.66
CA LYS A 207 -24.69 0.89 6.28
C LYS A 207 -26.22 0.85 6.23
N GLU A 208 -26.84 0.00 7.06
CA GLU A 208 -28.30 -0.11 7.18
C GLU A 208 -28.95 1.19 7.67
N ALA A 209 -28.32 1.87 8.63
CA ALA A 209 -28.81 3.14 9.18
C ALA A 209 -28.75 4.32 8.18
N VAL A 210 -27.94 4.25 7.13
CA VAL A 210 -27.87 5.28 6.07
C VAL A 210 -28.91 5.02 4.97
N THR A 211 -29.37 3.78 4.83
CA THR A 211 -30.34 3.37 3.80
C THR A 211 -31.79 3.35 4.27
N ALA A 212 -32.03 3.52 5.58
CA ALA A 212 -33.35 3.64 6.19
C ALA A 212 -33.76 5.13 6.29
#